data_AF-A0A1F3TZF6-F1
#
_entry.id   AF-A0A1F3TZF6-F1
#
_cell.length_a   1.000
_cell.length_b   1.000
_cell.length_c   1.000
_cell.angle_alpha   90.00
_cell.angle_beta   90.00
_cell.angle_gamma   90.00
#
_symmetry.space_group_name_H-M   'P 1'
#
loop_
_entity.id
_entity.type
_entity.pdbx_description
1 polymer ?
#
loop_
_entity_poly.entity_id
_entity_poly.type
_entity_poly.pdbx_seq_one_letter_code
_entity_poly.pdbx_strand_id
1 'polypeptide(L)'
;MTYEFYKVLHLVSIILLFSGLVGLLTIQMSGGSALGRVKSLVYISHGVGWLLLLVSGFGLAARLGLTTGLPGWVYSKLVIWLLLGLAITVIRRKGVKGLPVYIGLMVLFSAAAFLAVTKPL
;
A
#
# COMPACT_ATOMS: atom_id res chain seq x y z
N MET A 1 -18.84 9.22 10.28
CA MET A 1 -17.69 8.40 10.73
C MET A 1 -16.61 9.32 11.26
N THR A 2 -15.93 8.92 12.35
CA THR A 2 -14.92 9.72 13.05
C THR A 2 -13.56 9.66 12.34
N TYR A 3 -12.63 10.54 12.71
CA TYR A 3 -11.24 10.50 12.22
C TYR A 3 -10.57 9.16 12.59
N GLU A 4 -10.84 8.68 13.80
CA GLU A 4 -10.30 7.47 14.43
C GLU A 4 -10.74 6.23 13.67
N PHE A 5 -12.00 6.18 13.22
CA PHE A 5 -12.49 5.12 12.35
C PHE A 5 -11.66 5.04 11.06
N TYR A 6 -11.48 6.16 10.36
CA TYR A 6 -10.69 6.17 9.13
C TYR A 6 -9.21 5.87 9.40
N LYS A 7 -8.66 6.28 10.55
CA LYS A 7 -7.29 5.98 10.94
C LYS A 7 -7.08 4.49 11.14
N VAL A 8 -7.96 3.83 11.88
CA VAL A 8 -7.91 2.37 12.08
C VAL A 8 -8.08 1.66 10.74
N LEU A 9 -9.08 2.06 9.93
CA LEU A 9 -9.30 1.47 8.62
C LEU A 9 -8.06 1.63 7.72
N HIS A 10 -7.41 2.79 7.73
CA HIS A 10 -6.21 3.04 6.93
C HIS A 10 -5.04 2.14 7.34
N LEU A 11 -4.82 1.94 8.65
CA LEU A 11 -3.78 1.03 9.14
C LEU A 11 -4.08 -0.42 8.77
N VAL A 12 -5.32 -0.89 8.92
CA VAL A 12 -5.74 -2.23 8.49
C VAL A 12 -5.54 -2.41 6.99
N SER A 13 -5.86 -1.38 6.20
CA SER A 13 -5.68 -1.38 4.75
C SER A 13 -4.22 -1.52 4.34
N ILE A 14 -3.31 -0.82 5.03
CA ILE A 14 -1.85 -0.96 4.84
C ILE A 14 -1.43 -2.41 5.12
N ILE A 15 -1.87 -3.00 6.23
CA ILE A 15 -1.53 -4.38 6.58
C ILE A 15 -2.01 -5.35 5.50
N LEU A 16 -3.24 -5.20 5.00
CA LEU A 16 -3.80 -6.02 3.92
C LEU A 16 -3.03 -5.85 2.60
N LEU A 17 -2.69 -4.61 2.24
CA LEU A 17 -1.90 -4.33 1.05
C LEU A 17 -0.52 -5.01 1.12
N PHE A 18 0.19 -4.84 2.23
CA PHE A 18 1.52 -5.41 2.40
C PHE A 18 1.50 -6.92 2.59
N SER A 19 0.47 -7.51 3.19
CA SER A 19 0.35 -8.97 3.31
C SER A 19 0.22 -9.63 1.93
N GLY A 20 -0.53 -9.01 1.01
CA GLY A 20 -0.59 -9.43 -0.38
C GLY A 20 0.75 -9.27 -1.11
N LEU A 21 1.37 -8.09 -1.05
CA LEU A 21 2.65 -7.83 -1.74
C LEU A 21 3.78 -8.73 -1.26
N VAL A 22 4.02 -8.78 0.06
CA VAL A 22 5.09 -9.59 0.65
C VAL A 22 4.78 -11.08 0.49
N GLY A 23 3.51 -11.49 0.62
CA GLY A 23 3.10 -12.87 0.36
C GLY A 23 3.43 -13.31 -1.07
N LEU A 24 3.08 -12.50 -2.08
CA LEU A 24 3.43 -12.82 -3.47
C LEU A 24 4.95 -12.84 -3.68
N LEU A 25 5.66 -11.85 -3.13
CA LEU A 25 7.11 -11.72 -3.28
C LEU A 25 7.83 -12.94 -2.71
N THR A 26 7.47 -13.36 -1.49
CA THR A 26 8.08 -14.53 -0.84
C THR A 26 7.83 -15.82 -1.64
N ILE A 27 6.63 -16.02 -2.17
CA ILE A 27 6.32 -17.17 -3.04
C ILE A 27 7.17 -17.15 -4.31
N GLN A 28 7.35 -15.98 -4.94
CA GLN A 28 8.19 -15.86 -6.13
C GLN A 28 9.67 -16.09 -5.80
N MET A 29 10.15 -15.57 -4.65
CA MET A 29 11.53 -15.75 -4.19
C MET A 29 11.89 -17.20 -3.87
N SER A 30 10.91 -18.02 -3.45
CA SER A 30 11.11 -19.45 -3.24
C SER A 30 11.10 -20.27 -4.52
N GLY A 31 10.97 -19.64 -5.70
CA GLY A 31 10.80 -20.33 -6.98
C GLY A 31 9.40 -20.92 -7.18
N GLY A 32 8.46 -20.59 -6.29
CA GLY A 32 7.09 -21.08 -6.33
C GLY A 32 6.15 -20.24 -7.18
N SER A 33 4.91 -20.72 -7.29
CA SER A 33 3.81 -19.98 -7.92
C SER A 33 2.61 -19.94 -6.99
N ALA A 34 1.89 -18.81 -6.97
CA ALA A 34 0.70 -18.69 -6.16
C ALA A 34 -0.46 -19.44 -6.85
N LEU A 35 -0.96 -20.50 -6.21
CA LEU A 35 -2.00 -21.37 -6.73
C LEU A 35 -3.21 -21.46 -5.77
N GLY A 36 -4.36 -21.86 -6.32
CA GLY A 36 -5.57 -22.12 -5.55
C GLY A 36 -5.93 -21.00 -4.57
N ARG A 37 -6.21 -21.38 -3.30
CA ARG A 37 -6.61 -20.44 -2.24
C ARG A 37 -5.51 -19.44 -1.88
N VAL A 38 -4.23 -19.81 -1.98
CA VAL A 38 -3.10 -18.91 -1.70
C VAL A 38 -3.05 -17.78 -2.72
N LYS A 39 -3.29 -18.10 -4.01
CA LYS A 39 -3.44 -17.09 -5.06
C LYS A 39 -4.55 -16.10 -4.69
N SER A 40 -5.75 -16.61 -4.39
CA SER A 40 -6.87 -15.75 -4.03
C SER A 40 -6.56 -14.87 -2.83
N LEU A 41 -5.99 -15.43 -1.76
CA LEU A 41 -5.61 -14.68 -0.56
C LEU A 41 -4.67 -13.52 -0.90
N VAL A 42 -3.57 -13.79 -1.60
CA VAL A 42 -2.55 -12.80 -1.95
C VAL A 42 -3.11 -11.66 -2.81
N TYR A 43 -3.86 -11.99 -3.87
CA TYR A 43 -4.40 -10.97 -4.78
C TYR A 43 -5.57 -10.19 -4.17
N ILE A 44 -6.44 -10.85 -3.39
CA ILE A 44 -7.57 -10.19 -2.72
C ILE A 44 -7.07 -9.29 -1.60
N SER A 45 -6.16 -9.76 -0.74
CA SER A 45 -5.57 -8.93 0.32
C SER A 45 -4.93 -7.68 -0.26
N HIS A 46 -4.16 -7.80 -1.34
CA HIS A 46 -3.59 -6.65 -2.04
C HIS A 46 -4.66 -5.72 -2.61
N GLY A 47 -5.59 -6.24 -3.42
CA GLY A 47 -6.58 -5.43 -4.12
C GLY A 47 -7.55 -4.72 -3.17
N VAL A 48 -8.07 -5.45 -2.17
CA VAL A 48 -8.96 -4.90 -1.14
C VAL A 48 -8.18 -3.95 -0.23
N GLY A 49 -6.97 -4.32 0.18
CA GLY A 49 -6.10 -3.45 0.96
C GLY A 49 -5.84 -2.13 0.25
N TRP A 50 -5.53 -2.16 -1.04
CA TRP A 50 -5.30 -0.94 -1.84
C TRP A 50 -6.55 -0.08 -1.99
N LEU A 51 -7.71 -0.70 -2.27
CA LEU A 51 -8.97 0.03 -2.36
C LEU A 51 -9.32 0.72 -1.03
N LEU A 52 -9.29 -0.04 0.07
CA LEU A 52 -9.59 0.49 1.40
C LEU A 52 -8.58 1.55 1.83
N LEU A 53 -7.31 1.42 1.43
CA LEU A 53 -6.26 2.40 1.70
C LEU A 53 -6.59 3.75 1.07
N LEU A 54 -7.02 3.75 -0.20
CA LEU A 54 -7.43 4.98 -0.89
C LEU A 54 -8.69 5.57 -0.25
N VAL A 55 -9.73 4.76 -0.04
CA VAL A 55 -11.00 5.22 0.56
C VAL A 55 -10.76 5.82 1.96
N SER A 56 -10.02 5.12 2.80
CA SER A 56 -9.70 5.59 4.16
C SER A 56 -8.73 6.77 4.16
N GLY A 57 -7.81 6.85 3.20
CA GLY A 57 -6.87 7.97 3.06
C GLY A 57 -7.58 9.27 2.71
N PHE A 58 -8.50 9.24 1.74
CA PHE A 58 -9.35 10.39 1.43
C PHE A 58 -10.34 10.70 2.56
N GLY A 59 -10.86 9.66 3.25
CA GLY A 59 -11.65 9.83 4.46
C GLY A 59 -10.91 10.61 5.55
N LEU A 60 -9.63 10.28 5.80
CA LEU A 60 -8.76 11.02 6.71
C LEU A 60 -8.53 12.46 6.25
N ALA A 61 -8.25 12.68 4.96
CA ALA A 61 -8.04 14.02 4.40
C ALA A 61 -9.28 14.92 4.60
N ALA A 62 -10.47 14.39 4.36
CA ALA A 62 -11.73 15.11 4.60
C ALA A 62 -11.92 15.47 6.09
N ARG A 63 -11.53 14.58 7.01
CA ARG A 63 -11.60 14.85 8.47
C ARG A 63 -10.55 15.84 8.96
N LEU A 64 -9.48 16.04 8.19
CA LEU A 64 -8.48 17.09 8.42
C LEU A 64 -8.84 18.42 7.76
N GLY A 65 -10.01 18.53 7.10
CA GLY A 65 -10.44 19.75 6.40
C GLY A 65 -9.73 20.00 5.06
N LEU A 66 -9.03 18.99 4.51
CA LEU A 66 -8.28 19.09 3.25
C LEU A 66 -9.17 18.86 2.02
N THR A 67 -10.33 19.50 1.96
CA THR A 67 -11.33 19.28 0.88
C THR A 67 -11.24 20.31 -0.25
N THR A 68 -10.72 21.50 0.04
CA THR A 68 -10.58 22.61 -0.94
C THR A 68 -9.25 22.60 -1.69
N GLY A 69 -8.33 21.74 -1.28
CA GLY A 69 -7.01 21.57 -1.89
C GLY A 69 -6.20 20.54 -1.10
N LEU A 70 -5.39 19.75 -1.78
CA LEU A 70 -4.49 18.80 -1.15
C LEU A 70 -3.09 19.41 -1.05
N PRO A 71 -2.45 19.40 0.13
CA PRO A 71 -1.07 19.85 0.26
C PRO A 71 -0.10 18.90 -0.48
N GLY A 72 1.09 19.39 -0.79
CA GLY A 72 2.10 18.66 -1.59
C GLY A 72 2.38 17.25 -1.06
N TRP A 73 2.51 17.10 0.26
CA TRP A 73 2.75 15.80 0.89
C TRP A 73 1.63 14.76 0.66
N VAL A 74 0.38 15.19 0.47
CA VAL A 74 -0.72 14.29 0.13
C VAL A 74 -0.56 13.79 -1.31
N TYR A 75 -0.21 14.66 -2.25
CA TYR A 75 0.08 14.24 -3.62
C TYR A 75 1.25 13.26 -3.68
N SER A 76 2.33 13.54 -2.95
CA SER A 76 3.47 12.61 -2.85
C SER A 76 3.05 11.23 -2.30
N LYS A 77 2.17 11.20 -1.29
CA LYS A 77 1.60 9.94 -0.81
C LYS A 77 0.74 9.22 -1.83
N LEU A 78 -0.09 9.94 -2.58
CA LEU A 78 -0.91 9.34 -3.64
C LEU A 78 -0.04 8.68 -4.70
N VAL A 79 1.07 9.32 -5.09
CA VAL A 79 2.06 8.70 -5.99
C VAL A 79 2.61 7.41 -5.37
N ILE A 80 2.99 7.41 -4.10
CA ILE A 80 3.46 6.19 -3.42
C ILE A 80 2.38 5.10 -3.40
N TRP A 81 1.13 5.44 -3.13
CA TRP A 81 0.02 4.49 -3.15
C TRP A 81 -0.22 3.91 -4.55
N LEU A 82 -0.08 4.70 -5.60
CA LEU A 82 -0.15 4.20 -6.98
C LEU A 82 1.02 3.24 -7.28
N LEU A 83 2.25 3.59 -6.89
CA LEU A 83 3.41 2.71 -7.05
C LEU A 83 3.24 1.39 -6.31
N LEU A 84 2.74 1.41 -5.07
CA LEU A 84 2.45 0.22 -4.29
C LEU A 84 1.31 -0.61 -4.90
N GLY A 85 0.27 0.03 -5.43
CA GLY A 85 -0.80 -0.64 -6.19
C GLY A 85 -0.26 -1.41 -7.40
N LEU A 86 0.66 -0.78 -8.15
CA LEU A 86 1.32 -1.35 -9.33
C LEU A 86 2.44 -2.36 -8.99
N ALA A 87 2.91 -2.40 -7.75
CA ALA A 87 4.02 -3.26 -7.34
C ALA A 87 3.68 -4.75 -7.53
N ILE A 88 2.41 -5.14 -7.38
CA ILE A 88 1.99 -6.54 -7.58
C ILE A 88 2.26 -7.02 -9.02
N THR A 89 2.07 -6.14 -10.01
CA THR A 89 2.39 -6.44 -11.42
C THR A 89 3.89 -6.55 -11.65
N VAL A 90 4.70 -5.73 -10.97
CA VAL A 90 6.17 -5.80 -11.04
C VAL A 90 6.65 -7.13 -10.46
N ILE A 91 6.16 -7.51 -9.28
CA ILE A 91 6.51 -8.77 -8.60
C ILE A 91 6.16 -9.96 -9.50
N ARG A 92 4.96 -9.96 -10.10
CA ARG A 92 4.51 -11.07 -10.98
C ARG A 92 5.32 -11.21 -12.27
N ARG A 93 5.74 -10.10 -12.88
CA ARG A 93 6.35 -10.11 -14.24
C ARG A 93 7.85 -10.31 -14.23
N LYS A 94 8.56 -9.79 -13.23
CA LYS A 94 10.02 -9.67 -13.31
C LYS A 94 10.81 -10.85 -12.71
N GLY A 95 10.16 -11.94 -12.28
CA GLY A 95 10.83 -13.17 -11.78
C GLY A 95 12.05 -12.88 -10.90
N VAL A 96 11.86 -12.01 -9.90
CA VAL A 96 12.88 -10.99 -9.57
C VAL A 96 13.87 -11.43 -8.50
N LYS A 97 15.09 -10.88 -8.60
CA LYS A 97 15.97 -10.54 -7.48
C LYS A 97 15.14 -9.95 -6.34
N GLY A 98 14.72 -10.79 -5.41
CA GLY A 98 13.67 -10.46 -4.46
C GLY A 98 14.07 -9.38 -3.45
N LEU A 99 15.35 -9.34 -3.10
CA LEU A 99 15.89 -8.38 -2.14
C LEU A 99 15.74 -6.91 -2.62
N PRO A 100 16.14 -6.51 -3.85
CA PRO A 100 15.86 -5.16 -4.36
C PRO A 100 14.38 -4.76 -4.32
N VAL A 101 13.47 -5.68 -4.66
CA VAL A 101 12.03 -5.39 -4.63
C VAL A 101 11.55 -5.20 -3.20
N TYR A 102 11.96 -6.08 -2.29
CA TYR A 102 11.65 -5.97 -0.87
C TYR A 102 12.13 -4.64 -0.28
N ILE A 103 13.40 -4.26 -0.55
CA ILE A 103 13.96 -2.98 -0.11
C ILE A 103 13.16 -1.81 -0.70
N GLY A 104 12.82 -1.86 -1.98
CA GLY A 104 12.01 -0.83 -2.63
C GLY A 104 10.63 -0.66 -1.96
N LEU A 105 9.97 -1.76 -1.61
CA LEU A 105 8.70 -1.73 -0.87
C LEU A 105 8.86 -1.09 0.52
N MET A 106 9.93 -1.42 1.24
CA MET A 106 10.22 -0.81 2.54
C MET A 106 10.50 0.68 2.43
N VAL A 107 11.30 1.11 1.44
CA VAL A 107 11.58 2.52 1.20
C VAL A 107 10.30 3.30 0.88
N LEU A 108 9.44 2.77 0.02
CA LEU A 108 8.15 3.38 -0.30
C LEU A 108 7.26 3.52 0.93
N PHE A 109 7.17 2.46 1.75
CA PHE A 109 6.41 2.50 3.00
C PHE A 109 6.96 3.54 3.98
N SER A 110 8.26 3.52 4.24
CA SER A 110 8.93 4.45 5.14
C SER A 110 8.77 5.90 4.68
N ALA A 111 8.86 6.16 3.37
CA ALA A 111 8.61 7.48 2.80
C ALA A 111 7.16 7.94 3.03
N ALA A 112 6.17 7.06 2.78
CA ALA A 112 4.76 7.39 3.04
C ALA A 112 4.50 7.65 4.54
N ALA A 113 5.11 6.85 5.42
CA ALA A 113 5.02 7.03 6.88
C ALA A 113 5.66 8.36 7.31
N PHE A 114 6.86 8.67 6.82
CA PHE A 114 7.55 9.93 7.07
C PHE A 114 6.69 11.12 6.66
N LEU A 115 6.13 11.11 5.46
CA LEU A 115 5.21 12.16 4.99
C LEU A 115 3.95 12.27 5.86
N ALA A 116 3.44 11.15 6.39
CA ALA A 116 2.28 11.14 7.29
C ALA A 116 2.56 11.86 8.62
N VAL A 117 3.74 11.62 9.17
CA VAL A 117 4.15 12.11 10.48
C VAL A 117 4.52 13.58 10.37
N THR A 118 5.43 13.90 9.46
CA THR A 118 6.02 15.24 9.35
C THR A 118 5.13 16.23 8.62
N LYS A 119 4.29 15.77 7.67
CA LYS A 119 3.40 16.63 6.85
C LYS A 119 4.14 17.87 6.35
N PRO A 120 5.27 17.70 5.65
CA PRO A 120 6.06 18.84 5.19
C PRO A 120 5.20 19.72 4.30
N LEU A 121 5.36 21.03 4.45
CA LEU A 121 4.58 22.05 3.75
C LEU A 121 4.70 21.90 2.22
#